data_AF-A0A7X3QYY7-F1
#
_entry.id   AF-A0A7X3QYY7-F1
#
_cell.length_a   1.000
_cell.length_b   1.000
_cell.length_c   1.000
_cell.angle_alpha   90.00
_cell.angle_beta   90.00
_cell.angle_gamma   90.00
#
_symmetry.space_group_name_H-M   'P 1'
#
loop_
_entity.id
_entity.type
_entity.pdbx_description
1 polymer ?
#
loop_
_entity_poly.entity_id
_entity_poly.type
_entity_poly.pdbx_seq_one_letter_code
_entity_poly.pdbx_strand_id
1 'polypeptide(L)'
;MQPDQRAARRQFLRVFLVASLVFVGFVFLSDFVVDANPDSNWRYIVALLPVAPIAAWVFASVRYHRLLDELQQRIQLEAMAFAFTGTAVITAGYGFLEFAGLPRIGWVWVWPLMGGLWFVTDWLVRQRRL
;
A
#
# COMPACT_ATOMS: atom_id res chain seq x y z
N MET A 1 -3.93 -20.58 16.70
CA MET A 1 -3.75 -20.60 15.23
C MET A 1 -3.73 -22.04 14.76
N GLN A 2 -4.76 -22.41 14.00
CA GLN A 2 -4.86 -23.70 13.34
C GLN A 2 -3.72 -23.85 12.28
N PRO A 3 -3.30 -25.08 11.94
CA PRO A 3 -2.14 -25.32 11.07
C PRO A 3 -2.26 -24.72 9.66
N ASP A 4 -3.48 -24.66 9.13
CA ASP A 4 -3.86 -24.01 7.87
C ASP A 4 -3.55 -22.50 7.86
N GLN A 5 -3.85 -21.78 8.96
CA GLN A 5 -3.58 -20.36 9.11
C GLN A 5 -2.08 -20.04 9.10
N ARG A 6 -1.24 -20.93 9.64
CA ARG A 6 0.22 -20.75 9.65
C ARG A 6 0.83 -20.89 8.25
N ALA A 7 0.35 -21.87 7.48
CA ALA A 7 0.78 -22.07 6.09
C ALA A 7 0.35 -20.89 5.21
N ALA A 8 -0.91 -20.44 5.33
CA ALA A 8 -1.43 -19.27 4.63
C ALA A 8 -0.67 -17.99 4.98
N ARG A 9 -0.36 -17.76 6.26
CA ARG A 9 0.46 -16.62 6.70
C ARG A 9 1.87 -16.67 6.11
N ARG A 10 2.54 -17.83 6.11
CA ARG A 10 3.88 -17.98 5.51
C ARG A 10 3.84 -17.74 4.00
N GLN A 11 2.83 -18.25 3.31
CA GLN A 11 2.65 -18.01 1.89
C GLN A 11 2.41 -16.51 1.62
N PHE A 12 1.53 -15.86 2.38
CA PHE A 12 1.29 -14.43 2.29
C PHE A 12 2.58 -13.63 2.52
N LEU A 13 3.33 -13.94 3.58
CA LEU A 13 4.60 -13.26 3.87
C LEU A 13 5.64 -13.47 2.78
N ARG A 14 5.74 -14.68 2.20
CA ARG A 14 6.64 -14.94 1.06
C ARG A 14 6.24 -14.11 -0.15
N VAL A 15 4.95 -14.10 -0.50
CA VAL A 15 4.45 -13.31 -1.63
C VAL A 15 4.64 -11.82 -1.36
N PHE A 16 4.36 -11.35 -0.15
CA PHE A 16 4.61 -9.97 0.28
C PHE A 16 6.08 -9.59 0.08
N LEU A 17 7.01 -10.41 0.59
CA LEU A 17 8.44 -10.11 0.56
C LEU A 17 8.97 -10.13 -0.87
N VAL A 18 8.61 -11.16 -1.65
CA VAL A 18 9.01 -11.27 -3.05
C VAL A 18 8.44 -10.11 -3.87
N ALA A 19 7.15 -9.80 -3.71
CA ALA A 19 6.53 -8.67 -4.41
C ALA A 19 7.16 -7.33 -4.02
N SER A 20 7.52 -7.14 -2.74
CA SER A 20 8.18 -5.92 -2.26
C SER A 20 9.60 -5.78 -2.85
N LEU A 21 10.38 -6.87 -2.89
CA LEU A 21 11.71 -6.86 -3.51
C LEU A 21 11.63 -6.60 -5.01
N VAL A 22 10.69 -7.24 -5.70
CA VAL A 22 10.44 -7.01 -7.14
C VAL A 22 9.97 -5.58 -7.38
N PHE A 23 9.09 -5.04 -6.54
CA PHE A 23 8.65 -3.65 -6.61
C PHE A 23 9.83 -2.69 -6.51
N VAL A 24 10.68 -2.83 -5.50
CA VAL A 24 11.86 -1.98 -5.32
C VAL A 24 12.79 -2.10 -6.54
N GLY A 25 13.06 -3.32 -7.01
CA GLY A 25 13.86 -3.54 -8.21
C GLY A 25 13.27 -2.87 -9.46
N PHE A 26 11.96 -2.96 -9.65
CA PHE A 26 11.27 -2.32 -10.78
C PHE A 26 11.24 -0.80 -10.68
N VAL A 27 11.13 -0.22 -9.48
CA VAL A 27 11.24 1.23 -9.31
C VAL A 27 12.60 1.71 -9.78
N PHE A 28 13.69 1.14 -9.25
CA PHE A 28 15.05 1.53 -9.65
C PHE A 28 15.34 1.28 -11.13
N LEU A 29 14.88 0.14 -11.66
CA LEU A 29 15.02 -0.17 -13.08
C LEU A 29 14.25 0.83 -13.94
N SER A 30 13.01 1.15 -13.57
CA SER A 30 12.19 2.09 -14.33
C SER A 30 12.80 3.48 -14.34
N ASP A 31 13.28 3.96 -13.19
CA ASP A 31 13.89 5.28 -13.04
C ASP A 31 15.15 5.40 -13.89
N PHE A 32 16.07 4.43 -13.74
CA PHE A 32 17.30 4.36 -14.53
C PHE A 32 17.05 4.33 -16.04
N VAL A 33 16.09 3.50 -16.49
CA VAL A 33 15.81 3.33 -17.92
C VAL A 33 15.11 4.56 -18.51
N VAL A 34 14.19 5.17 -17.76
CA VAL A 34 13.46 6.39 -18.18
C VAL A 34 14.42 7.57 -18.27
N ASP A 35 15.29 7.75 -17.28
CA ASP A 35 16.28 8.84 -17.27
C ASP A 35 17.32 8.70 -18.39
N ALA A 36 17.71 7.46 -18.72
CA ALA A 36 18.61 7.19 -19.84
C ALA A 36 17.96 7.40 -21.22
N ASN A 37 16.62 7.43 -21.31
CA ASN A 37 15.87 7.49 -22.58
C ASN A 37 14.76 8.55 -22.54
N PRO A 38 15.09 9.84 -22.33
CA PRO A 38 14.09 10.87 -22.09
C PRO A 38 13.13 11.06 -23.27
N ASP A 39 13.59 10.98 -24.52
CA ASP A 39 12.75 11.25 -25.70
C ASP A 39 11.97 10.03 -26.20
N SER A 40 12.07 8.90 -25.52
CA SER A 40 11.44 7.65 -25.95
C SER A 40 9.96 7.58 -25.57
N ASN A 41 9.08 7.35 -26.55
CA ASN A 41 7.64 7.19 -26.31
C ASN A 41 7.28 5.98 -25.42
N TRP A 42 8.11 4.92 -25.41
CA TRP A 42 7.87 3.73 -24.61
C TRP A 42 8.19 3.92 -23.12
N ARG A 43 8.81 5.05 -22.72
CA ARG A 43 9.22 5.32 -21.32
C ARG A 43 8.06 5.21 -20.32
N TYR A 44 6.84 5.56 -20.74
CA TYR A 44 5.65 5.47 -19.90
C TYR A 44 5.26 4.01 -19.58
N ILE A 45 5.50 3.07 -20.50
CA ILE A 45 5.24 1.64 -20.26
C ILE A 45 6.21 1.13 -19.20
N VAL A 46 7.48 1.54 -19.28
CA VAL A 46 8.51 1.15 -18.32
C VAL A 46 8.28 1.80 -16.95
N ALA A 47 7.84 3.05 -16.90
CA ALA A 47 7.44 3.73 -15.66
C ALA A 47 6.28 3.03 -14.93
N LEU A 48 5.49 2.21 -15.63
CA LEU A 48 4.39 1.44 -15.05
C LEU A 48 4.79 0.04 -14.56
N LEU A 49 6.03 -0.41 -14.79
CA LEU A 49 6.51 -1.71 -14.31
C LEU A 49 6.23 -1.94 -12.80
N PRO A 50 6.45 -0.97 -11.90
CA PRO A 50 6.19 -1.15 -10.47
C PRO A 50 4.72 -1.43 -10.13
N VAL A 51 3.77 -1.19 -11.04
CA VAL A 51 2.33 -1.46 -10.79
C VAL A 51 2.03 -2.97 -10.74
N ALA A 52 2.75 -3.77 -11.52
CA ALA A 52 2.54 -5.22 -11.57
C ALA A 52 2.75 -5.92 -10.21
N PRO A 53 3.86 -5.71 -9.47
CA PRO A 53 4.03 -6.30 -8.14
C PRO A 53 3.02 -5.76 -7.12
N ILE A 54 2.55 -4.51 -7.25
CA ILE A 54 1.48 -3.97 -6.40
C ILE A 54 0.18 -4.77 -6.61
N ALA A 55 -0.19 -5.08 -7.85
CA ALA A 55 -1.39 -5.87 -8.13
C ALA A 55 -1.29 -7.27 -7.51
N ALA A 56 -0.15 -7.94 -7.67
CA ALA A 56 0.11 -9.24 -7.05
C ALA A 56 -0.03 -9.18 -5.52
N TRP A 57 0.43 -8.08 -4.93
CA TRP A 57 0.33 -7.81 -3.50
C TRP A 57 -1.11 -7.66 -3.01
N VAL A 58 -1.94 -6.93 -3.76
CA VAL A 58 -3.38 -6.78 -3.49
C VAL A 58 -4.09 -8.15 -3.52
N PHE A 59 -3.86 -8.95 -4.56
CA PHE A 59 -4.49 -10.27 -4.66
C PHE A 59 -4.09 -11.22 -3.53
N ALA A 60 -2.82 -11.19 -3.13
CA ALA A 60 -2.34 -11.98 -1.99
C ALA A 60 -2.98 -11.53 -0.68
N SER A 61 -3.12 -10.22 -0.48
CA SER A 61 -3.75 -9.63 0.71
C SER A 61 -5.22 -10.01 0.81
N VAL A 62 -5.99 -9.88 -0.29
CA VAL A 62 -7.41 -10.29 -0.32
C VAL A 62 -7.57 -11.77 0.02
N ARG A 63 -6.71 -12.64 -0.51
CA ARG A 63 -6.73 -14.08 -0.18
C ARG A 63 -6.41 -14.33 1.29
N TYR A 64 -5.44 -13.62 1.86
CA TYR A 64 -5.08 -13.75 3.27
C TYR A 64 -6.19 -13.25 4.20
N HIS A 65 -6.82 -12.12 3.89
CA HIS A 65 -7.91 -11.56 4.71
C HIS A 65 -9.13 -12.48 4.79
N ARG A 66 -9.42 -13.25 3.72
CA ARG A 66 -10.52 -14.24 3.72
C ARG A 66 -10.30 -15.44 4.65
N LEU A 67 -9.07 -15.63 5.14
CA LEU A 67 -8.69 -16.73 6.05
C LEU A 67 -8.61 -16.26 7.50
N LEU A 68 -8.86 -14.98 7.75
CA LEU A 68 -8.94 -14.42 9.10
C LEU A 68 -10.28 -14.80 9.73
N ASP A 69 -10.30 -14.87 11.06
CA ASP A 69 -11.57 -14.95 11.79
C ASP A 69 -12.36 -13.63 11.67
N GLU A 70 -13.65 -13.69 12.02
CA GLU A 70 -14.56 -12.55 11.90
C GLU A 70 -14.10 -11.34 12.72
N LEU A 71 -13.52 -11.58 13.90
CA LEU A 71 -13.01 -10.52 14.77
C LEU A 71 -11.86 -9.78 14.09
N GLN A 72 -10.88 -10.50 13.56
CA GLN A 72 -9.71 -9.94 12.95
C GLN A 72 -10.03 -9.30 11.60
N GLN A 73 -10.98 -9.85 10.83
CA GLN A 73 -11.50 -9.18 9.63
C GLN A 73 -12.21 -7.86 9.99
N ARG A 74 -12.99 -7.82 11.06
CA ARG A 74 -13.65 -6.60 11.53
C ARG A 74 -12.65 -5.52 11.96
N ILE A 75 -11.60 -5.89 12.70
CA ILE A 75 -10.53 -4.97 13.10
C ILE A 75 -9.85 -4.37 11.87
N GLN A 76 -9.55 -5.21 10.88
CA GLN A 76 -8.90 -4.78 9.64
C GLN A 76 -9.77 -3.81 8.83
N LEU A 77 -11.07 -4.10 8.70
CA LEU A 77 -12.01 -3.21 8.02
C LEU A 77 -12.18 -1.88 8.76
N GLU A 78 -12.26 -1.90 10.10
CA GLU A 78 -12.33 -0.69 10.94
C GLU A 78 -11.08 0.19 10.75
N ALA A 79 -9.90 -0.45 10.77
CA ALA A 79 -8.63 0.23 10.52
C ALA A 79 -8.54 0.81 9.09
N MET A 80 -8.99 0.05 8.07
CA MET A 80 -8.99 0.51 6.68
C MET A 80 -9.96 1.68 6.47
N ALA A 81 -11.14 1.65 7.10
CA ALA A 81 -12.12 2.72 7.02
C ALA A 81 -11.56 4.03 7.61
N PHE A 82 -10.91 3.96 8.78
CA PHE A 82 -10.26 5.12 9.39
C PHE A 82 -9.08 5.63 8.56
N ALA A 83 -8.24 4.72 8.06
CA ALA A 83 -7.11 5.10 7.22
C ALA A 83 -7.57 5.79 5.93
N PHE A 84 -8.61 5.27 5.29
CA PHE A 84 -9.20 5.85 4.09
C PHE A 84 -9.77 7.25 4.35
N THR A 85 -10.65 7.40 5.35
CA THR A 85 -11.28 8.70 5.65
C THR A 85 -10.27 9.71 6.18
N GLY A 86 -9.36 9.29 7.06
CA GLY A 86 -8.28 10.13 7.58
C GLY A 86 -7.34 10.60 6.48
N THR A 87 -6.97 9.72 5.54
CA THR A 87 -6.18 10.11 4.36
C THR A 87 -6.93 11.13 3.52
N ALA A 88 -8.21 10.91 3.24
CA ALA A 88 -9.02 11.83 2.46
C ALA A 88 -9.12 13.23 3.11
N VAL A 89 -9.28 13.30 4.43
CA VAL A 89 -9.29 14.57 5.17
C VAL A 89 -7.95 15.28 5.06
N ILE A 90 -6.84 14.56 5.28
CA ILE A 90 -5.49 15.15 5.24
C ILE A 90 -5.13 15.61 3.81
N THR A 91 -5.39 14.79 2.80
CA THR A 91 -5.05 15.13 1.40
C THR A 91 -5.94 16.24 0.85
N ALA A 92 -7.24 16.26 1.18
CA ALA A 92 -8.12 17.37 0.82
C ALA A 92 -7.69 18.66 1.54
N GLY A 93 -7.38 18.57 2.84
CA GLY A 93 -6.85 19.69 3.62
C GLY A 93 -5.57 20.26 3.00
N TYR A 94 -4.64 19.39 2.60
CA TYR A 94 -3.43 19.80 1.90
C TYR A 94 -3.72 20.40 0.51
N GLY A 95 -4.70 19.87 -0.23
CA GLY A 95 -5.13 20.45 -1.50
C GLY A 95 -5.65 21.89 -1.35
N PHE A 96 -6.39 22.21 -0.29
CA PHE A 96 -6.79 23.59 -0.01
C PHE A 96 -5.59 24.49 0.34
N LEU A 97 -4.62 23.93 1.06
CA LEU A 97 -3.37 24.60 1.36
C LEU A 97 -2.54 24.89 0.09
N GLU A 98 -2.54 24.00 -0.90
CA GLU A 98 -1.94 24.27 -2.21
C GLU A 98 -2.60 25.47 -2.92
N PHE A 99 -3.94 25.63 -2.81
CA PHE A 99 -4.62 26.83 -3.32
C PHE A 99 -4.19 28.12 -2.59
N ALA A 100 -3.73 28.02 -1.35
CA ALA A 100 -3.17 29.13 -0.58
C ALA A 100 -1.67 29.38 -0.84
N GLY A 101 -1.03 28.60 -1.72
CA GLY A 101 0.35 28.80 -2.16
C GLY A 101 1.39 27.82 -1.61
N LEU A 102 0.98 26.76 -0.89
CA LEU A 102 1.89 25.68 -0.51
C LEU A 102 2.34 24.85 -1.74
N PRO A 103 3.53 24.22 -1.69
CA PRO A 103 4.08 23.49 -2.82
C PRO A 103 3.28 22.21 -3.10
N ARG A 104 3.21 21.83 -4.39
CA ARG A 104 2.54 20.60 -4.80
C ARG A 104 3.27 19.36 -4.28
N ILE A 105 2.53 18.46 -3.64
CA ILE A 105 3.06 17.17 -3.21
C ILE A 105 2.69 16.09 -4.23
N GLY A 106 3.65 15.21 -4.54
CA GLY A 106 3.41 14.09 -5.45
C GLY A 106 2.46 13.04 -4.86
N TRP A 107 1.61 12.46 -5.70
CA TRP A 107 0.64 11.41 -5.34
C TRP A 107 1.26 10.17 -4.66
N VAL A 108 2.56 9.96 -4.85
CA VAL A 108 3.32 8.87 -4.22
C VAL A 108 3.22 8.90 -2.68
N TRP A 109 3.02 10.07 -2.07
CA TRP A 109 2.93 10.25 -0.62
C TRP A 109 1.58 9.85 -0.01
N VAL A 110 0.53 9.74 -0.83
CA VAL A 110 -0.80 9.31 -0.38
C VAL A 110 -0.75 7.89 0.17
N TRP A 111 0.03 7.01 -0.46
CA TRP A 111 0.14 5.61 -0.07
C TRP A 111 0.84 5.41 1.28
N PRO A 112 2.03 5.97 1.56
CA PRO A 112 2.64 5.96 2.89
C PRO A 112 1.75 6.56 3.97
N LEU A 113 1.06 7.67 3.68
CA LEU A 113 0.13 8.29 4.62
C LEU A 113 -1.01 7.33 5.00
N MET A 114 -1.68 6.76 4.00
CA MET A 114 -2.77 5.80 4.22
C MET A 114 -2.30 4.54 4.94
N GLY A 115 -1.15 3.98 4.52
CA GLY A 115 -0.53 2.84 5.18
C GLY A 115 -0.18 3.13 6.64
N GLY A 116 0.39 4.30 6.92
CA GLY A 116 0.72 4.74 8.29
C GLY A 116 -0.51 4.86 9.17
N LEU A 117 -1.58 5.51 8.69
CA LEU A 117 -2.85 5.60 9.42
C LEU A 117 -3.47 4.23 9.68
N TRP A 118 -3.40 3.33 8.69
CA TRP A 118 -3.90 1.96 8.83
C TRP A 118 -3.14 1.18 9.90
N PHE A 119 -1.80 1.22 9.90
CA PHE A 119 -0.98 0.56 10.92
C PHE A 119 -1.26 1.10 12.32
N VAL A 120 -1.34 2.42 12.48
CA VAL A 120 -1.65 3.06 13.76
C VAL A 120 -3.03 2.63 14.24
N THR A 121 -4.03 2.61 13.36
CA THR A 121 -5.39 2.24 13.74
C THR A 121 -5.51 0.76 14.08
N ASP A 122 -4.93 -0.14 13.29
CA ASP A 122 -4.89 -1.58 13.58
C ASP A 122 -4.23 -1.84 14.96
N TRP A 123 -3.13 -1.15 15.25
CA TRP A 123 -2.46 -1.25 16.55
C TRP A 123 -3.34 -0.75 17.71
N LEU A 124 -3.96 0.42 17.58
CA LEU A 124 -4.84 0.99 18.59
C LEU A 124 -6.08 0.13 18.85
N VAL A 125 -6.72 -0.39 17.79
CA VAL A 125 -7.93 -1.22 17.92
C VAL A 125 -7.60 -2.55 18.61
N ARG A 126 -6.42 -3.12 18.33
CA ARG A 126 -5.97 -4.35 19.02
C ARG A 126 -5.72 -4.12 20.51
N GLN A 127 -5.20 -2.96 20.90
CA GLN A 127 -4.96 -2.64 22.32
C GLN A 127 -6.24 -2.45 23.14
N ARG A 128 -7.35 -2.03 22.51
CA ARG A 128 -8.63 -1.82 23.20
C ARG A 128 -9.46 -3.09 23.38
N ARG A 129 -9.11 -4.17 22.67
CA ARG A 129 -9.85 -5.44 22.65
C ARG A 129 -9.09 -6.59 23.36
N LEU A 130 -7.93 -6.29 23.96
CA LEU A 130 -7.15 -7.18 24.85
C LEU A 130 -7.27 -6.65 26.27
#